data_AF-A0A956WG73-F1
#
_entry.id   AF-A0A956WG73-F1
#
_cell.length_a   1.000
_cell.length_b   1.000
_cell.length_c   1.000
_cell.angle_alpha   90.00
_cell.angle_beta   90.00
_cell.angle_gamma   90.00
#
_symmetry.space_group_name_H-M   'P 1'
#
loop_
_entity.id
_entity.type
_entity.pdbx_description
1 polymer ?
#
loop_
_entity_poly.entity_id
_entity_poly.type
_entity_poly.pdbx_seq_one_letter_code
_entity_poly.pdbx_strand_id
1 'polypeptide(L)'
;MATRVNLPPVSLPNVRNLPGRVSAWSSGLPADRRVLAWQTLTAPWWLWSDMPVLPYPARDPALPPGGIAGDWVVDGLNRIATRIWIQRTMAIVVRGIWLTVLIGCLWLVAELLGGPALRLPIVLGLGALLVVCSVVVAALSRPTRAQTARMLDRSFGLQERISTALGNIGIEIPAEDGPASVVYLQVADAANAITLVREQSVFRLRPPARELVMAIALALALAALAFARGAGGTIPPAQSNVVPAFVPAAERFVQPET
;
A
#
# COMPACT_ATOMS: atom_id res chain seq x y z
N MET A 1 -4.22 39.38 33.37
CA MET A 1 -2.86 39.32 32.79
C MET A 1 -2.69 37.95 32.16
N ALA A 2 -2.69 37.85 30.83
CA ALA A 2 -2.51 36.59 30.12
C ALA A 2 -1.01 36.36 29.88
N THR A 3 -0.43 35.39 30.58
CA THR A 3 0.98 35.00 30.42
C THR A 3 1.14 34.28 29.09
N ARG A 4 1.70 34.95 28.08
CA ARG A 4 2.08 34.29 26.82
C ARG A 4 3.22 33.33 27.11
N VAL A 5 2.94 32.03 27.08
CA VAL A 5 3.95 30.98 27.11
C VAL A 5 4.66 31.01 25.76
N ASN A 6 5.89 31.53 25.74
CA ASN A 6 6.78 31.47 24.58
C ASN A 6 7.24 30.02 24.41
N LEU A 7 6.51 29.23 23.61
CA LEU A 7 6.98 27.92 23.20
C LEU A 7 8.10 28.12 22.16
N PRO A 8 9.26 27.46 22.31
CA PRO A 8 10.32 27.54 21.32
C PRO A 8 9.78 27.07 19.96
N PRO A 9 10.20 27.70 18.85
CA PRO A 9 9.78 27.28 17.52
C PRO A 9 10.19 25.82 17.34
N VAL A 10 9.19 24.94 17.25
CA VAL A 10 9.38 23.53 16.92
C VAL A 10 10.04 23.50 15.55
N SER A 11 11.34 23.22 15.51
CA SER A 11 12.08 23.07 14.27
C SER A 11 11.49 21.89 13.52
N LEU A 12 10.66 22.16 12.52
CA LEU A 12 10.14 21.11 11.66
C LEU A 12 11.34 20.39 11.01
N PRO A 13 11.41 19.05 11.10
CA PRO A 13 12.51 18.31 10.51
C PRO A 13 12.58 18.65 9.01
N ASN A 14 13.77 19.04 8.54
CA ASN A 14 14.01 19.45 7.17
C ASN A 14 13.83 18.26 6.21
N VAL A 15 12.60 18.06 5.73
CA VAL A 15 12.17 16.92 4.89
C VAL A 15 12.95 16.85 3.55
N ARG A 16 13.58 17.95 3.11
CA ARG A 16 14.38 18.01 1.88
C ARG A 16 15.76 17.35 1.99
N ASN A 17 16.28 17.13 3.19
CA ASN A 17 17.63 16.60 3.43
C ASN A 17 17.61 15.17 3.99
N LEU A 18 16.88 14.24 3.36
CA LEU A 18 17.04 12.81 3.61
C LEU A 18 17.89 12.14 2.49
N PRO A 19 19.22 12.38 2.41
CA PRO A 19 20.11 11.60 1.55
C PRO A 19 20.30 10.15 2.03
N GLY A 20 19.51 9.65 2.98
CA GLY A 20 19.59 8.30 3.57
C GLY A 20 18.77 7.22 2.87
N ARG A 21 18.36 7.40 1.61
CA ARG A 21 17.52 6.42 0.89
C ARG A 21 18.27 5.15 0.47
N VAL A 22 19.60 5.19 0.49
CA VAL A 22 20.48 4.07 0.08
C VAL A 22 21.07 3.31 1.28
N SER A 23 21.15 3.92 2.48
CA SER A 23 21.74 3.26 3.67
C SER A 23 20.79 2.30 4.39
N ALA A 24 19.50 2.30 4.08
CA ALA A 24 18.55 1.34 4.63
C ALA A 24 18.76 -0.10 4.11
N TRP A 25 19.56 -0.28 3.04
CA TRP A 25 19.89 -1.61 2.50
C TRP A 25 21.08 -2.27 3.20
N SER A 26 21.86 -1.54 4.01
CA SER A 26 23.03 -2.10 4.69
C SER A 26 22.76 -2.56 6.12
N SER A 27 21.50 -2.63 6.55
CA SER A 27 21.19 -3.37 7.78
C SER A 27 21.51 -4.85 7.51
N GLY A 28 22.52 -5.38 8.19
CA GLY A 28 22.96 -6.76 8.04
C GLY A 28 21.78 -7.73 7.97
N LEU A 29 21.89 -8.76 7.14
CA LEU A 29 20.87 -9.78 6.96
C LEU A 29 20.30 -10.17 8.33
N PRO A 30 18.95 -10.19 8.49
CA PRO A 30 18.35 -10.53 9.77
C PRO A 30 18.93 -11.86 10.25
N ALA A 31 19.43 -11.91 11.49
CA ALA A 31 19.96 -13.14 12.06
C ALA A 31 18.90 -14.26 12.14
N ASP A 32 17.62 -13.89 12.18
CA ASP A 32 16.49 -14.81 12.20
C ASP A 32 16.05 -15.22 10.77
N ARG A 33 16.17 -16.51 10.46
CA ARG A 33 15.74 -17.12 9.20
C ARG A 33 14.26 -16.92 8.91
N ARG A 34 13.40 -16.83 9.94
CA ARG A 34 11.95 -16.63 9.76
C ARG A 34 11.65 -15.25 9.21
N VAL A 35 12.37 -14.24 9.69
CA VAL A 35 12.26 -12.86 9.21
C VAL A 35 12.72 -12.78 7.75
N LEU A 36 13.84 -13.43 7.41
CA LEU A 36 14.32 -13.48 6.04
C LEU A 36 13.29 -14.14 5.10
N ALA A 37 12.76 -15.31 5.46
CA ALA A 37 11.76 -16.01 4.66
C ALA A 37 10.49 -15.15 4.45
N TRP A 38 10.02 -14.47 5.50
CA TRP A 38 8.90 -13.54 5.40
C TRP A 38 9.19 -12.36 4.47
N GLN A 39 10.38 -11.76 4.58
CA GLN A 39 10.80 -10.64 3.73
C GLN A 39 10.91 -11.06 2.26
N THR A 40 11.46 -12.25 1.98
CA THR A 40 11.55 -12.80 0.62
C THR A 40 10.16 -13.09 0.06
N LEU A 41 9.28 -13.73 0.84
CA LEU A 41 7.92 -14.06 0.40
C LEU A 41 7.10 -12.80 0.09
N THR A 42 7.28 -11.75 0.88
CA THR A 42 6.54 -10.49 0.72
C THR A 42 7.25 -9.48 -0.19
N ALA A 43 8.45 -9.79 -0.68
CA ALA A 43 9.25 -8.92 -1.53
C ALA A 43 8.47 -8.33 -2.72
N PRO A 44 7.64 -9.10 -3.47
CA PRO A 44 6.89 -8.52 -4.59
C PRO A 44 6.04 -7.30 -4.23
N TRP A 45 5.58 -7.19 -2.97
CA TRP A 45 4.73 -6.09 -2.50
C TRP A 45 5.48 -4.87 -2.00
N TRP A 46 6.76 -4.97 -1.63
CA TRP A 46 7.51 -3.81 -1.14
C TRP A 46 8.73 -3.47 -2.02
N LEU A 47 9.31 -4.43 -2.74
CA LEU A 47 10.44 -4.23 -3.64
C LEU A 47 10.06 -3.23 -4.73
N TRP A 48 10.87 -2.19 -4.93
CA TRP A 48 10.56 -1.06 -5.84
C TRP A 48 9.31 -0.25 -5.47
N SER A 49 8.72 -0.37 -4.28
CA SER A 49 7.74 0.61 -3.80
C SER A 49 8.40 1.64 -2.90
N ASP A 50 7.69 2.71 -2.55
CA ASP A 50 8.13 3.64 -1.50
C ASP A 50 7.76 3.13 -0.10
N MET A 51 7.20 1.92 0.01
CA MET A 51 6.84 1.33 1.29
C MET A 51 8.08 0.83 2.02
N PRO A 52 8.14 0.99 3.35
CA PRO A 52 9.15 0.32 4.15
C PRO A 52 8.97 -1.19 4.08
N VAL A 53 10.05 -1.93 4.35
CA VAL A 53 10.02 -3.39 4.48
C VAL A 53 8.92 -3.78 5.46
N LEU A 54 8.10 -4.77 5.09
CA LEU A 54 6.97 -5.20 5.92
C LEU A 54 7.49 -5.85 7.20
N PRO A 55 7.02 -5.42 8.39
CA PRO A 55 7.43 -6.05 9.63
C PRO A 55 6.97 -7.50 9.68
N TYR A 56 7.73 -8.35 10.36
CA TYR A 56 7.28 -9.69 10.67
C TYR A 56 6.01 -9.62 11.54
N PRO A 57 4.98 -10.44 11.27
CA PRO A 57 3.75 -10.43 12.06
C PRO A 57 4.05 -10.71 13.53
N ALA A 58 3.78 -9.73 14.38
CA ALA A 58 3.96 -9.83 15.82
C ALA A 58 2.62 -9.58 16.51
N ARG A 59 2.33 -10.37 17.54
CA ARG A 59 1.14 -10.16 18.37
C ARG A 59 1.40 -9.03 19.33
N ASP A 60 0.45 -8.12 19.43
CA ASP A 60 0.45 -7.09 20.47
C ASP A 60 0.12 -7.76 21.82
N PRO A 61 1.00 -7.67 22.84
CA PRO A 61 0.72 -8.24 24.16
C PRO A 61 -0.45 -7.49 24.81
N ALA A 62 -1.30 -8.20 25.55
CA ALA A 62 -2.31 -7.54 26.37
C ALA A 62 -1.61 -6.61 27.38
N LEU A 63 -2.08 -5.37 27.48
CA LEU A 63 -1.56 -4.41 28.45
C LEU A 63 -2.42 -4.46 29.71
N PRO A 64 -1.83 -4.28 30.90
CA PRO A 64 -2.59 -4.07 32.12
C PRO A 64 -3.44 -2.79 32.03
N PRO A 65 -4.47 -2.62 32.88
CA PRO A 65 -5.27 -1.39 32.93
C PRO A 65 -4.35 -0.20 33.24
N GLY A 66 -4.41 0.85 32.42
CA GLY A 66 -3.48 1.98 32.48
C GLY A 66 -3.99 3.20 33.24
N GLY A 67 -5.22 3.13 33.77
CA GLY A 67 -5.97 4.32 34.16
C GLY A 67 -6.29 5.23 32.97
N ILE A 68 -6.88 6.39 33.24
CA ILE A 68 -7.38 7.31 32.19
C ILE A 68 -6.27 7.71 31.22
N ALA A 69 -5.08 8.07 31.73
CA ALA A 69 -3.96 8.47 30.87
C ALA A 69 -3.42 7.31 30.02
N GLY A 70 -3.26 6.12 30.61
CA GLY A 70 -2.76 4.95 29.90
C GLY A 70 -3.72 4.46 28.81
N ASP A 71 -5.01 4.41 29.10
CA ASP A 71 -6.04 4.01 28.14
C ASP A 71 -6.08 5.00 26.96
N TRP A 72 -5.95 6.30 27.26
CA TRP A 72 -5.90 7.34 26.23
C TRP A 72 -4.66 7.20 25.32
N VAL A 73 -3.48 6.90 25.89
CA VAL A 73 -2.26 6.61 25.12
C VAL A 73 -2.45 5.41 24.21
N VAL A 74 -3.03 4.32 24.73
CA VAL A 74 -3.28 3.08 23.96
C VAL A 74 -4.25 3.35 22.81
N ASP A 75 -5.34 4.05 23.06
CA ASP A 75 -6.32 4.42 22.03
C ASP A 75 -5.71 5.33 20.97
N GLY A 76 -4.92 6.32 21.39
CA GLY A 76 -4.20 7.20 20.49
C GLY A 76 -3.25 6.42 19.56
N LEU A 77 -2.45 5.52 20.13
CA LEU A 77 -1.55 4.65 19.38
C LEU A 77 -2.33 3.72 18.42
N ASN A 78 -3.42 3.11 18.87
CA ASN A 78 -4.25 2.22 18.06
C ASN A 78 -4.86 2.96 16.86
N ARG A 79 -5.31 4.21 17.05
CA ARG A 79 -5.84 5.04 15.96
C ARG A 79 -4.76 5.40 14.95
N ILE A 80 -3.57 5.78 15.40
CA ILE A 80 -2.43 6.10 14.53
C ILE A 80 -1.99 4.84 13.76
N ALA A 81 -1.83 3.72 14.46
CA ALA A 81 -1.46 2.43 13.88
C ALA A 81 -2.47 1.98 12.81
N THR A 82 -3.77 2.13 13.09
CA THR A 82 -4.84 1.77 12.14
C THR A 82 -4.80 2.64 10.89
N ARG A 83 -4.56 3.94 11.01
CA ARG A 83 -4.44 4.83 9.84
C ARG A 83 -3.24 4.47 8.97
N ILE A 84 -2.08 4.25 9.58
CA ILE A 84 -0.87 3.81 8.88
C ILE A 84 -1.10 2.47 8.19
N TRP A 85 -1.78 1.54 8.89
CA TRP A 85 -2.14 0.25 8.35
C TRP A 85 -3.06 0.38 7.15
N ILE A 86 -4.14 1.17 7.22
CA ILE A 86 -5.06 1.40 6.09
C ILE A 86 -4.29 1.95 4.87
N GLN A 87 -3.41 2.93 5.08
CA GLN A 87 -2.62 3.51 3.98
C GLN A 87 -1.70 2.47 3.33
N ARG A 88 -1.05 1.61 4.12
CA ARG A 88 -0.24 0.50 3.61
C ARG A 88 -1.08 -0.56 2.90
N THR A 89 -2.22 -0.93 3.47
CA THR A 89 -3.18 -1.88 2.88
C THR A 89 -3.63 -1.41 1.50
N MET A 90 -4.00 -0.14 1.35
CA MET A 90 -4.36 0.42 0.04
C MET A 90 -3.22 0.26 -0.97
N ALA A 91 -1.98 0.58 -0.59
CA ALA A 91 -0.83 0.44 -1.47
C ALA A 91 -0.56 -1.02 -1.87
N ILE A 92 -0.61 -1.96 -0.91
CA ILE A 92 -0.41 -3.40 -1.12
C ILE A 92 -1.49 -3.97 -2.05
N VAL A 93 -2.75 -3.59 -1.87
CA VAL A 93 -3.88 -4.07 -2.69
C VAL A 93 -3.80 -3.52 -4.12
N VAL A 94 -3.59 -2.21 -4.29
CA VAL A 94 -3.40 -1.59 -5.61
C VAL A 94 -2.22 -2.23 -6.33
N ARG A 95 -1.19 -2.61 -5.59
CA ARG A 95 -0.03 -3.32 -6.12
C ARG A 95 -0.32 -4.73 -6.61
N GLY A 96 -1.10 -5.51 -5.86
CA GLY A 96 -1.61 -6.80 -6.33
C GLY A 96 -2.38 -6.69 -7.65
N ILE A 97 -3.18 -5.63 -7.79
CA ILE A 97 -3.94 -5.35 -9.01
C ILE A 97 -2.99 -5.07 -10.18
N TRP A 98 -2.06 -4.13 -10.07
CA TRP A 98 -1.20 -3.83 -11.23
C TRP A 98 -0.21 -4.94 -11.54
N LEU A 99 0.24 -5.74 -10.56
CA LEU A 99 1.05 -6.93 -10.81
C LEU A 99 0.30 -7.96 -11.67
N THR A 100 -1.01 -8.09 -11.46
CA THR A 100 -1.88 -8.92 -12.32
C THR A 100 -1.89 -8.39 -13.75
N VAL A 101 -2.05 -7.07 -13.91
CA VAL A 101 -2.02 -6.43 -15.23
C VAL A 101 -0.66 -6.61 -15.90
N LEU A 102 0.44 -6.49 -15.15
CA LEU A 102 1.79 -6.74 -15.65
C LEU A 102 1.95 -8.18 -16.17
N ILE A 103 1.46 -9.18 -15.43
CA ILE A 103 1.47 -10.58 -15.89
C ILE A 103 0.70 -10.71 -17.20
N GLY A 104 -0.46 -10.06 -17.32
CA GLY A 104 -1.24 -10.00 -18.56
C GLY A 104 -0.45 -9.39 -19.73
N CYS A 105 0.24 -8.26 -19.49
CA CYS A 105 1.09 -7.62 -20.50
C CYS A 105 2.21 -8.55 -20.96
N LEU A 106 2.95 -9.15 -20.01
CA LEU A 106 4.05 -10.07 -20.31
C LEU A 106 3.56 -11.29 -21.09
N TRP A 107 2.39 -11.83 -20.74
CA TRP A 107 1.79 -12.95 -21.47
C TRP A 107 1.41 -12.54 -22.90
N LEU A 108 0.78 -11.37 -23.10
CA LEU A 108 0.46 -10.88 -24.45
C LEU A 108 1.71 -10.67 -25.29
N VAL A 109 2.79 -10.14 -24.71
CA VAL A 109 4.08 -10.03 -25.41
C VAL A 109 4.60 -11.41 -25.80
N ALA A 110 4.57 -12.38 -24.90
CA ALA A 110 5.00 -13.76 -25.20
C ALA A 110 4.16 -14.40 -26.32
N GLU A 111 2.85 -14.18 -26.32
CA GLU A 111 1.96 -14.65 -27.39
C GLU A 111 2.27 -14.00 -28.74
N LEU A 112 2.51 -12.68 -28.78
CA LEU A 112 2.91 -11.98 -30.01
C LEU A 112 4.24 -12.49 -30.58
N LEU A 113 5.10 -13.06 -29.74
CA LEU A 113 6.36 -13.71 -30.14
C LEU A 113 6.18 -15.19 -30.54
N GLY A 114 4.94 -15.66 -30.74
CA GLY A 114 4.63 -17.05 -31.11
C GLY A 114 4.42 -17.99 -29.92
N GLY A 115 4.29 -17.44 -28.71
CA GLY A 115 3.95 -18.19 -27.49
C GLY A 115 2.50 -18.66 -27.42
N PRO A 116 2.10 -19.31 -26.31
CA PRO A 116 0.75 -19.83 -26.14
C PRO A 116 -0.30 -18.72 -26.05
N ALA A 117 -1.45 -18.95 -26.67
CA ALA A 117 -2.55 -18.00 -26.65
C ALA A 117 -3.00 -17.65 -25.22
N LEU A 118 -3.21 -16.36 -24.94
CA LEU A 118 -3.68 -15.86 -23.66
C LEU A 118 -5.07 -16.42 -23.37
N ARG A 119 -5.16 -17.18 -22.29
CA ARG A 119 -6.42 -17.69 -21.76
C ARG A 119 -6.87 -16.77 -20.63
N LEU A 120 -7.86 -15.92 -20.92
CA LEU A 120 -8.40 -14.96 -19.96
C LEU A 120 -8.76 -15.60 -18.60
N PRO A 121 -9.36 -16.79 -18.52
CA PRO A 121 -9.65 -17.43 -17.22
C PRO A 121 -8.41 -17.68 -16.36
N ILE A 122 -7.26 -18.01 -16.97
CA ILE A 122 -6.01 -18.25 -16.24
C ILE A 122 -5.48 -16.93 -15.66
N VAL A 123 -5.46 -15.86 -16.47
CA VAL A 123 -5.02 -14.53 -16.02
C VAL A 123 -5.91 -14.00 -14.90
N LEU A 124 -7.23 -14.15 -15.04
CA LEU A 124 -8.19 -13.78 -14.00
C LEU A 124 -8.01 -14.62 -12.72
N GLY A 125 -7.76 -15.93 -12.85
CA GLY A 125 -7.48 -16.81 -11.70
C GLY A 125 -6.21 -16.43 -10.95
N LEU A 126 -5.11 -16.19 -11.67
CA LEU A 126 -3.86 -15.70 -11.09
C LEU A 126 -4.03 -14.32 -10.44
N GLY A 127 -4.82 -13.45 -11.08
CA GLY A 127 -5.14 -12.13 -10.55
C GLY A 127 -5.92 -12.19 -9.25
N ALA A 128 -6.96 -13.00 -9.20
CA ALA A 128 -7.74 -13.24 -7.99
C ALA A 128 -6.84 -13.78 -6.86
N LEU A 129 -5.96 -14.74 -7.17
CA LEU A 129 -5.00 -15.27 -6.21
C LEU A 129 -4.06 -14.18 -5.67
N LEU A 130 -3.49 -13.34 -6.54
CA LEU A 130 -2.61 -12.25 -6.14
C LEU A 130 -3.33 -11.20 -5.28
N VAL A 131 -4.58 -10.86 -5.59
CA VAL A 131 -5.39 -9.94 -4.79
C VAL A 131 -5.66 -10.55 -3.41
N VAL A 132 -6.05 -11.83 -3.33
CA VAL A 132 -6.25 -12.53 -2.06
C VAL A 132 -4.96 -12.56 -1.24
N CYS A 133 -3.83 -12.92 -1.85
CA CYS A 133 -2.52 -12.87 -1.19
C CYS A 133 -2.18 -11.46 -0.71
N SER A 134 -2.50 -10.42 -1.49
CA SER A 134 -2.30 -9.01 -1.11
C SER A 134 -3.10 -8.63 0.13
N VAL A 135 -4.37 -9.05 0.20
CA VAL A 135 -5.23 -8.82 1.37
C VAL A 135 -4.68 -9.57 2.59
N VAL A 136 -4.25 -10.82 2.44
CA VAL A 136 -3.64 -11.60 3.54
C VAL A 136 -2.36 -10.94 4.03
N VAL A 137 -1.44 -10.56 3.15
CA VAL A 137 -0.21 -9.86 3.50
C VAL A 137 -0.52 -8.53 4.19
N ALA A 138 -1.47 -7.76 3.66
CA ALA A 138 -1.91 -6.51 4.27
C ALA A 138 -2.43 -6.73 5.70
N ALA A 139 -3.30 -7.73 5.91
CA ALA A 139 -3.84 -8.07 7.22
C ALA A 139 -2.76 -8.51 8.22
N LEU A 140 -1.78 -9.31 7.78
CA LEU A 140 -0.68 -9.79 8.61
C LEU A 140 0.37 -8.70 8.92
N SER A 141 0.46 -7.66 8.09
CA SER A 141 1.45 -6.58 8.21
C SER A 141 1.05 -5.45 9.17
N ARG A 142 0.05 -5.68 10.05
CA ARG A 142 -0.42 -4.67 11.00
C ARG A 142 0.72 -4.26 11.95
N PRO A 143 1.05 -2.96 12.06
CA PRO A 143 2.09 -2.50 12.96
C PRO A 143 1.65 -2.67 14.41
N THR A 144 2.57 -3.13 15.26
CA THR A 144 2.33 -3.26 16.70
C THR A 144 2.33 -1.89 17.38
N ARG A 145 1.72 -1.81 18.58
CA ARG A 145 1.75 -0.59 19.41
C ARG A 145 3.18 -0.17 19.73
N ALA A 146 4.04 -1.12 20.08
CA ALA A 146 5.45 -0.86 20.38
C ALA A 146 6.26 -0.40 19.16
N GLN A 147 5.96 -0.89 17.95
CA GLN A 147 6.57 -0.37 16.72
C GLN A 147 6.09 1.04 16.41
N THR A 148 4.79 1.29 16.59
CA THR A 148 4.18 2.61 16.35
C THR A 148 4.75 3.64 17.32
N ALA A 149 4.85 3.34 18.61
CA ALA A 149 5.48 4.19 19.62
C ALA A 149 6.92 4.56 19.24
N ARG A 150 7.77 3.57 18.93
CA ARG A 150 9.16 3.80 18.49
C ARG A 150 9.25 4.62 17.21
N MET A 151 8.34 4.40 16.26
CA MET A 151 8.28 5.17 15.03
C MET A 151 7.93 6.63 15.31
N LEU A 152 6.97 6.89 16.21
CA LEU A 152 6.60 8.24 16.63
C LEU A 152 7.75 8.92 17.36
N ASP A 153 8.39 8.23 18.30
CA ASP A 153 9.55 8.77 19.03
C ASP A 153 10.67 9.20 18.07
N ARG A 154 10.96 8.37 17.06
CA ARG A 154 11.98 8.69 16.05
C ARG A 154 11.55 9.82 15.11
N SER A 155 10.29 9.85 14.69
CA SER A 155 9.80 10.84 13.71
C SER A 155 9.63 12.23 14.31
N PHE A 156 9.33 12.31 15.61
CA PHE A 156 9.09 13.57 16.33
C PHE A 156 10.21 13.96 17.29
N GLY A 157 11.28 13.15 17.38
CA GLY A 157 12.39 13.41 18.28
C GLY A 157 11.99 13.38 19.75
N LEU A 158 11.01 12.56 20.13
CA LEU A 158 10.47 12.51 21.50
C LEU A 158 11.36 11.75 22.49
N GLN A 159 12.61 11.43 22.13
CA GLN A 159 13.60 10.81 23.02
C GLN A 159 13.04 9.60 23.81
N GLU A 160 12.36 8.68 23.12
CA GLU A 160 11.78 7.46 23.71
C GLU A 160 10.66 7.66 24.75
N ARG A 161 10.09 8.88 24.85
CA ARG A 161 9.00 9.17 25.79
C ARG A 161 7.77 8.28 25.59
N ILE A 162 7.32 8.08 24.36
CA ILE A 162 6.09 7.29 24.10
C ILE A 162 6.36 5.81 24.34
N SER A 163 7.50 5.29 23.87
CA SER A 163 7.87 3.88 24.08
C SER A 163 8.12 3.55 25.55
N THR A 164 8.71 4.46 26.32
CA THR A 164 8.88 4.32 27.77
C THR A 164 7.54 4.37 28.49
N ALA A 165 6.69 5.36 28.17
CA ALA A 165 5.35 5.46 28.74
C ALA A 165 4.52 4.20 28.47
N LEU A 166 4.61 3.63 27.26
CA LEU A 166 3.96 2.37 26.89
C LEU A 166 4.44 1.19 27.75
N GLY A 167 5.74 1.14 28.08
CA GLY A 167 6.31 0.12 28.97
C GLY A 167 5.89 0.29 30.43
N ASN A 168 5.57 1.52 30.84
CA ASN A 168 5.16 1.88 32.20
C ASN A 168 3.65 1.82 32.43
N ILE A 169 2.85 1.45 31.43
CA ILE A 169 1.39 1.34 31.59
C ILE A 169 1.06 0.28 32.64
N GLY A 170 0.19 0.63 33.58
CA GLY A 170 -0.23 -0.22 34.70
C GLY A 170 0.77 -0.27 35.86
N ILE A 171 1.90 0.42 35.76
CA ILE A 171 2.83 0.62 36.88
C ILE A 171 2.39 1.86 37.65
N GLU A 172 2.09 1.70 38.95
CA GLU A 172 1.74 2.78 39.87
C GLU A 172 0.53 3.64 39.45
N ILE A 173 -0.61 2.97 39.24
CA ILE A 173 -1.90 3.64 39.02
C ILE A 173 -2.26 4.44 40.29
N PRO A 174 -2.52 5.76 40.21
CA PRO A 174 -2.91 6.55 41.36
C PRO A 174 -4.18 5.97 42.01
N ALA A 175 -4.18 5.86 43.34
CA ALA A 175 -5.43 5.69 44.08
C ALA A 175 -6.29 6.95 43.94
N GLU A 176 -7.63 6.84 44.01
CA GLU A 176 -8.57 7.95 43.73
C GLU A 176 -8.26 9.25 44.49
N ASP A 177 -7.69 9.15 45.70
CA ASP A 177 -7.36 10.30 46.57
C ASP A 177 -5.84 10.48 46.82
N GLY A 178 -4.98 9.76 46.08
CA GLY A 178 -3.53 9.78 46.27
C GLY A 178 -2.80 10.78 45.37
N PRO A 179 -1.61 11.26 45.75
CA PRO A 179 -0.77 12.05 44.84
C PRO A 179 -0.40 11.23 43.61
N ALA A 180 -0.46 11.85 42.43
CA ALA A 180 -0.08 11.19 41.18
C ALA A 180 1.40 10.78 41.20
N SER A 181 1.68 9.51 40.90
CA SER A 181 3.05 9.01 40.76
C SER A 181 3.77 9.71 39.62
N VAL A 182 5.11 9.83 39.72
CA VAL A 182 5.94 10.37 38.63
C VAL A 182 5.74 9.55 37.35
N VAL A 183 5.56 8.23 37.48
CA VAL A 183 5.27 7.33 36.38
C VAL A 183 3.96 7.70 35.69
N TYR A 184 2.89 7.94 36.45
CA TYR A 184 1.61 8.38 35.89
C TYR A 184 1.71 9.75 35.20
N LEU A 185 2.47 10.68 35.75
CA LEU A 185 2.72 11.99 35.11
C LEU A 185 3.47 11.85 33.77
N GLN A 186 4.41 10.91 33.65
CA GLN A 186 5.07 10.61 32.38
C GLN A 186 4.10 10.04 31.34
N VAL A 187 3.19 9.15 31.76
CA VAL A 187 2.13 8.63 30.89
C VAL A 187 1.18 9.74 30.45
N ALA A 188 0.85 10.67 31.35
CA ALA A 188 0.05 11.85 31.02
C ALA A 188 0.76 12.81 30.05
N ASP A 189 2.08 13.03 30.20
CA ASP A 189 2.87 13.81 29.22
C ASP A 189 2.88 13.13 27.84
N ALA A 190 3.03 11.81 27.80
CA ALA A 190 2.94 11.04 26.57
C ALA A 190 1.55 11.13 25.91
N ALA A 191 0.47 11.17 26.70
CA ALA A 191 -0.88 11.43 26.19
C ALA A 191 -0.98 12.81 25.53
N ASN A 192 -0.44 13.85 26.17
CA ASN A 192 -0.41 15.20 25.58
C ASN A 192 0.40 15.21 24.27
N ALA A 193 1.57 14.56 24.25
CA ALA A 193 2.40 14.45 23.05
C ALA A 193 1.67 13.75 21.89
N ILE A 194 0.96 12.64 22.17
CA ILE A 194 0.17 11.93 21.16
C ILE A 194 -0.99 12.80 20.65
N THR A 195 -1.59 13.64 21.49
CA THR A 195 -2.63 14.59 21.06
C THR A 195 -2.09 15.55 20.00
N LEU A 196 -0.95 16.17 20.30
CA LEU A 196 -0.27 17.11 19.40
C LEU A 196 0.13 16.44 18.08
N VAL A 197 0.66 15.22 18.15
CA VAL A 197 1.05 14.42 16.98
C VAL A 197 -0.16 14.08 16.10
N ARG A 198 -1.29 13.73 16.72
CA ARG A 198 -2.51 13.31 16.00
C ARG A 198 -3.13 14.44 15.17
N GLU A 199 -2.95 15.69 15.59
CA GLU A 199 -3.45 16.86 14.86
C GLU A 199 -2.63 17.18 13.59
N GLN A 200 -1.45 16.57 13.44
CA GLN A 200 -0.60 16.85 12.31
C GLN A 200 -1.13 16.27 11.00
N SER A 201 -0.96 17.05 9.92
CA SER A 201 -1.41 16.71 8.57
C SER A 201 -0.69 15.50 7.95
N VAL A 202 0.42 15.07 8.54
CA VAL A 202 1.22 13.91 8.10
C VAL A 202 0.40 12.61 8.19
N PHE A 203 -0.58 12.53 9.10
CA PHE A 203 -1.45 11.35 9.27
C PHE A 203 -2.76 11.42 8.48
N ARG A 204 -2.87 12.33 7.51
CA ARG A 204 -3.98 12.32 6.55
C ARG A 204 -3.79 11.13 5.60
N LEU A 205 -4.88 10.41 5.33
CA LEU A 205 -4.90 9.35 4.34
C LEU A 205 -4.49 9.93 2.99
N ARG A 206 -3.33 9.50 2.47
CA ARG A 206 -2.86 9.85 1.14
C ARG A 206 -3.01 8.64 0.23
N PRO A 207 -3.63 8.80 -0.96
CA PRO A 207 -3.69 7.70 -1.91
C PRO A 207 -2.27 7.30 -2.33
N PRO A 208 -2.01 6.01 -2.61
CA PRO A 208 -0.71 5.54 -3.08
C PRO A 208 -0.51 5.95 -4.55
N ALA A 209 -0.28 7.24 -4.79
CA ALA A 209 -0.26 7.84 -6.12
C ALA A 209 0.65 7.11 -7.10
N ARG A 210 1.84 6.70 -6.64
CA ARG A 210 2.79 5.92 -7.45
C ARG A 210 2.19 4.59 -7.92
N GLU A 211 1.58 3.83 -7.03
CA GLU A 211 0.98 2.52 -7.35
C GLU A 211 -0.24 2.70 -8.29
N LEU A 212 -1.02 3.77 -8.10
CA LEU A 212 -2.13 4.11 -8.99
C LEU A 212 -1.64 4.50 -10.40
N VAL A 213 -0.59 5.32 -10.50
CA VAL A 213 0.01 5.70 -11.79
C VAL A 213 0.56 4.45 -12.50
N MET A 214 1.22 3.55 -11.79
CA MET A 214 1.69 2.28 -12.36
C MET A 214 0.53 1.40 -12.85
N ALA A 215 -0.55 1.29 -12.06
CA ALA A 215 -1.74 0.56 -12.47
C ALA A 215 -2.36 1.12 -13.76
N ILE A 216 -2.50 2.44 -13.85
CA ILE A 216 -3.04 3.11 -15.04
C ILE A 216 -2.11 2.91 -16.24
N ALA A 217 -0.80 3.14 -16.08
CA ALA A 217 0.17 2.98 -17.16
C ALA A 217 0.19 1.54 -17.72
N LEU A 218 0.14 0.53 -16.83
CA LEU A 218 0.08 -0.87 -17.24
C LEU A 218 -1.25 -1.24 -17.86
N ALA A 219 -2.37 -0.69 -17.38
CA ALA A 219 -3.67 -0.92 -18.01
C ALA A 219 -3.72 -0.36 -19.43
N LEU A 220 -3.16 0.84 -19.65
CA LEU A 220 -3.03 1.43 -20.98
C LEU A 220 -2.11 0.61 -21.88
N ALA A 221 -0.98 0.11 -21.35
CA ALA A 221 -0.08 -0.76 -22.08
C ALA A 221 -0.77 -2.09 -22.46
N LEU A 222 -1.52 -2.69 -21.55
CA LEU A 222 -2.31 -3.90 -21.81
C LEU A 222 -3.33 -3.66 -22.91
N ALA A 223 -4.05 -2.54 -22.86
CA ALA A 223 -5.01 -2.16 -23.89
C ALA A 223 -4.31 -2.00 -25.25
N ALA A 224 -3.18 -1.29 -25.31
CA ALA A 224 -2.41 -1.13 -26.54
C ALA A 224 -1.93 -2.46 -27.12
N LEU A 225 -1.46 -3.39 -26.29
CA LEU A 225 -1.08 -4.74 -26.70
C LEU A 225 -2.28 -5.55 -27.20
N ALA A 226 -3.43 -5.44 -26.52
CA ALA A 226 -4.66 -6.09 -26.94
C ALA A 226 -5.15 -5.53 -28.30
N PHE A 227 -5.03 -4.22 -28.52
CA PHE A 227 -5.28 -3.60 -29.82
C PHE A 227 -4.30 -4.09 -30.89
N ALA A 228 -3.01 -4.16 -30.60
CA ALA A 228 -2.00 -4.67 -31.53
C ALA A 228 -2.26 -6.13 -31.92
N ARG A 229 -2.65 -6.97 -30.94
CA ARG A 229 -3.11 -8.34 -31.17
C ARG A 229 -4.34 -8.39 -32.09
N GLY A 230 -5.30 -7.49 -31.89
CA GLY A 230 -6.54 -7.41 -32.69
C GLY A 230 -6.37 -6.77 -34.07
N ALA A 231 -5.41 -5.86 -34.23
CA ALA A 231 -5.07 -5.23 -35.52
C ALA A 231 -4.33 -6.19 -36.47
N GLY A 232 -3.77 -7.28 -35.94
CA GLY A 232 -3.36 -8.45 -36.73
C GLY A 232 -4.49 -9.45 -37.00
N GLY A 233 -5.70 -9.21 -36.45
CA GLY A 233 -6.91 -9.94 -36.79
C GLY A 233 -7.16 -9.74 -38.28
N THR A 234 -7.04 -10.84 -39.03
CA THR A 234 -7.19 -10.92 -40.49
C THR A 234 -8.07 -9.80 -41.00
N ILE A 235 -7.51 -8.86 -41.79
CA ILE A 235 -8.33 -8.11 -42.74
C ILE A 235 -9.19 -9.18 -43.39
N PRO A 236 -10.54 -9.15 -43.22
CA PRO A 236 -11.40 -10.14 -43.86
C PRO A 236 -10.93 -10.18 -45.30
N PRO A 237 -10.50 -11.35 -45.83
CA PRO A 237 -9.88 -11.40 -47.16
C PRO A 237 -10.79 -10.58 -48.04
N ALA A 238 -10.28 -9.43 -48.51
CA ALA A 238 -11.13 -8.36 -49.05
C ALA A 238 -12.12 -9.07 -49.94
N GLN A 239 -13.40 -9.13 -49.53
CA GLN A 239 -14.38 -9.99 -50.20
C GLN A 239 -14.22 -9.61 -51.65
N SER A 240 -13.59 -10.49 -52.43
CA SER A 240 -13.15 -10.16 -53.77
C SER A 240 -14.44 -9.75 -54.40
N ASN A 241 -14.57 -8.45 -54.67
CA ASN A 241 -15.83 -7.82 -54.95
C ASN A 241 -16.60 -8.81 -55.80
N VAL A 242 -17.77 -9.23 -55.33
CA VAL A 242 -18.80 -9.69 -56.24
C VAL A 242 -19.13 -8.43 -57.04
N VAL A 243 -18.21 -8.06 -57.94
CA VAL A 243 -18.52 -7.27 -59.10
C VAL A 243 -19.52 -8.19 -59.77
N PRO A 244 -20.83 -7.87 -59.75
CA PRO A 244 -21.80 -8.68 -60.46
C PRO A 244 -21.24 -8.85 -61.87
N ALA A 245 -21.26 -10.09 -62.38
CA ALA A 245 -20.75 -10.38 -63.71
C ALA A 245 -21.27 -9.28 -64.66
N PHE A 246 -20.36 -8.66 -65.42
CA PHE A 246 -20.75 -7.59 -66.32
C PHE A 246 -21.79 -8.15 -67.29
N VAL A 247 -23.06 -7.80 -67.09
CA VAL A 247 -24.14 -8.12 -68.03
C VAL A 247 -24.16 -7.02 -69.08
N PRO A 248 -23.81 -7.32 -70.34
CA PRO A 248 -23.86 -6.35 -71.43
C PRO A 248 -25.27 -5.76 -71.54
N ALA A 249 -25.37 -4.46 -71.82
CA ALA A 249 -26.66 -3.76 -71.88
C ALA A 249 -27.63 -4.38 -72.90
N ALA A 250 -27.13 -5.06 -73.93
CA ALA A 250 -27.93 -5.76 -74.93
C ALA A 250 -28.81 -6.88 -74.36
N GLU A 251 -28.38 -7.53 -73.27
CA GLU A 251 -29.11 -8.65 -72.66
C GLU A 251 -30.21 -8.19 -71.68
N ARG A 252 -30.27 -6.90 -71.34
CA ARG A 252 -31.25 -6.38 -70.36
C ARG A 252 -32.66 -6.21 -70.92
N PHE A 253 -32.83 -6.25 -72.24
CA PHE A 253 -34.09 -5.94 -72.91
C PHE A 253 -34.86 -7.17 -73.44
N VAL A 254 -34.33 -8.37 -73.25
CA VAL A 254 -35.06 -9.60 -73.61
C VAL A 254 -35.90 -10.03 -72.38
N GLN A 255 -37.00 -9.33 -72.14
CA GLN A 255 -38.03 -9.83 -71.24
C GLN A 255 -38.83 -10.92 -71.98
N PRO A 256 -39.01 -12.12 -71.41
CA PRO A 256 -39.87 -13.13 -72.01
C PRO A 256 -41.32 -12.62 -71.97
N GLU A 257 -41.93 -12.49 -73.15
CA GLU A 257 -43.37 -12.24 -73.29
C GLU A 257 -44.12 -13.43 -72.67
N THR A 258 -44.80 -13.18 -71.55
CA THR A 258 -45.82 -14.07 -70.99
C THR A 258 -47.18 -13.76 -71.58
#